data_AF-A0A167UHZ7-F1
#
_entry.id   AF-A0A167UHZ7-F1
#
_cell.length_a   1.000
_cell.length_b   1.000
_cell.length_c   1.000
_cell.angle_alpha   90.00
_cell.angle_beta   90.00
_cell.angle_gamma   90.00
#
_symmetry.space_group_name_H-M   'P 1'
#
loop_
_entity.id
_entity.type
_entity.pdbx_description
1 polymer ?
#
loop_
_entity_poly.entity_id
_entity_poly.type
_entity_poly.pdbx_seq_one_letter_code
_entity_poly.pdbx_strand_id
1 'polypeptide(L)' 'MAQVALAWVLQKDGVTAPIIGITSLENLKDLGAVQLKLSSEEVKSLEELYQPRAAFGFV' A
#
# COMPACT_ATOMS: atom_id res chain seq x y z
N MET A 1 4.43 -7.45 -7.25
CA MET A 1 3.12 -6.76 -7.07
C MET A 1 2.97 -6.15 -5.69
N ALA A 2 3.38 -6.84 -4.61
CA ALA A 2 3.33 -6.32 -3.25
C ALA A 2 4.09 -4.99 -3.08
N GLN A 3 5.22 -4.82 -3.79
CA GLN A 3 5.99 -3.57 -3.77
C GLN A 3 5.18 -2.32 -4.18
N VAL A 4 4.36 -2.41 -5.24
CA VAL A 4 3.54 -1.27 -5.71
C VAL A 4 2.42 -0.96 -4.73
N ALA A 5 1.77 -2.00 -4.18
CA ALA A 5 0.75 -1.83 -3.16
C ALA A 5 1.29 -1.18 -1.88
N LEU A 6 2.47 -1.61 -1.42
CA LEU A 6 3.15 -1.01 -0.27
C LEU A 6 3.54 0.45 -0.53
N ALA A 7 4.07 0.76 -1.72
CA ALA A 7 4.41 2.13 -2.10
C ALA A 7 3.18 3.04 -2.16
N TRP A 8 2.04 2.51 -2.63
CA TRP A 8 0.76 3.23 -2.63
C TRP A 8 0.25 3.50 -1.21
N VAL A 9 0.27 2.51 -0.32
CA VAL A 9 -0.13 2.68 1.09
C VAL A 9 0.76 3.71 1.81
N LEU A 10 2.08 3.66 1.57
CA LEU A 10 3.05 4.60 2.16
C LEU A 10 2.82 6.06 1.74
N GLN A 11 2.18 6.31 0.60
CA GLN A 11 1.91 7.65 0.08
C GLN A 11 0.57 8.23 0.53
N LYS A 12 -0.23 7.49 1.29
CA LYS A 12 -1.53 7.96 1.79
C LYS A 12 -1.35 8.97 2.92
N ASP A 13 -2.12 10.05 2.84
CA ASP A 13 -2.20 11.05 3.91
C ASP A 13 -2.80 10.39 5.17
N GLY A 14 -1.99 10.28 6.22
CA GLY A 14 -2.33 9.56 7.46
C GLY A 14 -1.58 8.25 7.72
N VAL A 15 -0.77 7.76 6.77
CA VAL A 15 0.08 6.57 6.97
C VAL A 15 1.52 7.00 7.23
N THR A 16 2.00 6.84 8.47
CA THR A 16 3.41 7.13 8.83
C THR A 16 4.33 5.93 8.61
N ALA A 17 3.91 4.75 9.07
CA ALA A 17 4.67 3.51 8.92
C ALA A 17 3.73 2.29 8.91
N PRO A 18 3.64 1.53 7.80
CA PRO A 18 2.86 0.30 7.76
C PRO A 18 3.58 -0.84 8.49
N ILE A 19 2.81 -1.69 9.18
CA ILE A 19 3.32 -2.92 9.81
C ILE A 19 3.18 -4.06 8.80
N ILE A 20 4.29 -4.71 8.46
CA ILE A 20 4.34 -5.73 7.40
C ILE A 20 4.75 -7.06 8.01
N GLY A 21 3.83 -8.02 8.02
CA GLY A 21 4.10 -9.40 8.43
C GLY A 21 4.54 -10.23 7.22
N ILE A 22 5.70 -10.89 7.32
CA ILE A 22 6.21 -11.79 6.29
C ILE A 22 6.57 -13.16 6.88
N THR A 23 6.31 -14.21 6.12
CA THR A 23 6.63 -15.61 6.48
C THR A 23 7.73 -16.22 5.61
N SER A 24 8.16 -15.51 4.56
CA SER A 24 9.21 -15.92 3.63
C SER A 24 10.24 -14.81 3.45
N LEU A 25 11.52 -15.18 3.34
CA LEU A 25 12.62 -14.27 3.05
C LEU A 25 12.53 -13.67 1.64
N GLU A 26 11.88 -14.35 0.69
CA GLU A 26 11.70 -13.79 -0.65
C GLU A 26 10.80 -12.55 -0.64
N ASN A 27 9.76 -12.57 0.20
CA ASN A 27 8.84 -11.44 0.38
C ASN A 27 9.51 -10.24 1.07
N LEU A 28 10.66 -10.44 1.73
CA LEU A 28 11.43 -9.33 2.29
C LEU A 28 11.97 -8.40 1.19
N LYS A 29 12.19 -8.92 -0.02
CA LYS A 29 12.67 -8.13 -1.16
C LYS A 29 11.65 -7.08 -1.61
N ASP A 30 10.36 -7.31 -1.36
CA ASP A 30 9.29 -6.34 -1.68
C ASP A 30 9.36 -5.06 -0.81
N LEU A 31 10.17 -5.03 0.26
CA LEU A 31 10.43 -3.82 1.05
C LEU A 31 11.15 -2.71 0.27
N GLY A 32 11.68 -3.01 -0.92
CA GLY A 32 12.14 -2.00 -1.87
C GLY A 32 11.06 -0.96 -2.25
N ALA A 33 9.80 -1.18 -1.87
CA ALA A 33 8.69 -0.25 -2.01
C ALA A 33 8.95 1.12 -1.39
N VAL A 34 9.75 1.18 -0.32
CA VAL A 34 10.05 2.43 0.40
C VAL A 34 10.79 3.44 -0.48
N GLN A 35 11.50 2.98 -1.50
CA GLN A 35 12.23 3.83 -2.45
C GLN A 35 11.39 4.20 -3.68
N LEU A 36 10.21 3.61 -3.82
CA LEU A 36 9.36 3.77 -5.00
C LEU A 36 8.35 4.90 -4.72
N LYS A 37 8.44 5.98 -5.50
CA LYS A 37 7.46 7.06 -5.50
C LYS A 37 6.57 6.90 -6.73
N LEU A 38 5.26 6.88 -6.50
CA LEU A 38 4.29 6.81 -7.58
C LEU A 38 3.96 8.22 -8.03
N SER A 39 3.71 8.41 -9.32
CA SER A 39 3.23 9.69 -9.82
C SER A 39 1.77 9.90 -9.40
N SER A 40 1.32 11.15 -9.43
CA SER A 40 -0.08 11.48 -9.10
C SER A 40 -1.07 10.80 -10.06
N GLU A 41 -0.68 10.61 -11.33
CA GLU A 41 -1.47 9.90 -12.34
C GLU A 41 -1.59 8.41 -12.02
N GLU A 42 -0.49 7.78 -11.61
CA GLU A 42 -0.48 6.36 -11.23
C GLU A 42 -1.34 6.11 -9.99
N VAL A 43 -1.19 6.93 -8.95
CA VAL A 43 -2.03 6.86 -7.73
C VAL A 43 -3.51 7.03 -8.09
N LYS A 44 -3.84 7.98 -8.96
CA LYS A 44 -5.21 8.22 -9.39
C LYS A 44 -5.78 7.01 -10.13
N SER A 45 -5.02 6.41 -11.04
CA SER A 45 -5.47 5.20 -11.77
C SER A 45 -5.74 4.01 -10.84
N LEU A 46 -4.95 3.87 -9.76
CA LEU A 46 -5.15 2.85 -8.75
C LEU A 46 -6.40 3.11 -7.89
N GLU A 47 -6.70 4.37 -7.63
CA GLU A 47 -7.86 4.80 -6.84
C GLU A 47 -9.17 4.80 -7.60
N GLU A 48 -9.16 5.06 -8.92
CA GLU A 48 -10.38 5.05 -9.75
C GLU A 48 -11.12 3.71 -9.70
N LEU A 49 -10.38 2.61 -9.52
CA LEU A 49 -10.94 1.26 -9.35
C LEU A 49 -11.27 0.90 -7.90
N TYR A 50 -10.84 1.71 -6.93
CA TYR A 50 -10.99 1.40 -5.51
C TYR A 50 -12.36 1.82 -4.97
N GLN A 51 -13.13 0.86 -4.44
CA GLN A 51 -14.39 1.13 -3.74
C GLN A 51 -14.19 1.01 -2.22
N PRO A 52 -14.39 2.10 -1.44
CA PRO A 52 -14.31 2.03 0.00
C PRO A 52 -15.31 1.02 0.55
N ARG A 53 -14.81 0.07 1.35
CA ARG A 53 -15.68 -0.86 2.06
C ARG A 53 -16.15 -0.21 3.35
N ALA A 54 -17.46 -0.25 3.61
CA ALA A 54 -18.01 0.23 4.87
C ALA A 54 -17.34 -0.51 6.06
N ALA A 55 -17.05 0.23 7.13
CA ALA A 55 -16.52 -0.36 8.35
C ALA A 55 -17.48 -1.43 8.86
N PHE A 56 -16.95 -2.62 9.11
CA PHE A 56 -17.71 -3.77 9.60
C PHE A 56 -17.04 -4.26 10.90
N GLY A 57 -17.77 -4.21 12.00
CA GLY A 57 -17.27 -4.54 13.34
C GLY A 57 -18.35 -4.32 14.39
N PHE A 58 -18.10 -4.77 15.61
CA PHE A 58 -19.01 -4.56 16.74
C PHE A 58 -18.87 -3.13 17.25
N VAL A 59 -20.01 -2.44 17.35
CA VAL A 59 -20.14 -1.17 18.08
C VAL A 59 -20.28 -1.46 19.56
#